data_AF-A0A4R7ZDG5-F1
#
_entry.id   AF-A0A4R7ZDG5-F1
#
_cell.length_a   1.000
_cell.length_b   1.000
_cell.length_c   1.000
_cell.angle_alpha   90.00
_cell.angle_beta   90.00
_cell.angle_gamma   90.00
#
_symmetry.space_group_name_H-M   'P 1'
#
loop_
_entity.id
_entity.type
_entity.pdbx_description
1 polymer ?
#
loop_
_entity_poly.entity_id
_entity_poly.type
_entity_poly.pdbx_seq_one_letter_code
_entity_poly.pdbx_strand_id
1 'polypeptide(L)'
;MTDWPETELTDVERFRALAAGVPGAAVTERVLTAEPDQVKAMLADLTIFAEIQADLVSATVLERDGDRVVVLAKGRRGQRARLTGQFRPGWCWLQSRFLIIGMAVAAEPGGGTRVALTGGIRVPGRAAIVPIRVRQESAKTLQRLERLLRA
;
A
#
# COMPACT_ATOMS: atom_id res chain seq x y z
N MET A 1 -36.82 12.08 -8.37
CA MET A 1 -35.74 11.86 -7.39
C MET A 1 -35.30 10.43 -7.60
N THR A 2 -34.12 10.22 -8.17
CA THR A 2 -33.69 8.90 -8.61
C THR A 2 -33.30 8.06 -7.40
N ASP A 3 -34.06 6.99 -7.16
CA ASP A 3 -33.83 5.96 -6.13
C ASP A 3 -32.69 5.02 -6.61
N TRP A 4 -31.50 5.59 -6.76
CA TRP A 4 -30.31 4.81 -7.10
C TRP A 4 -29.76 4.16 -5.82
N PRO A 5 -29.42 2.86 -5.84
CA PRO A 5 -28.82 2.22 -4.70
C PRO A 5 -27.47 2.86 -4.37
N GLU A 6 -27.33 3.34 -3.12
CA GLU A 6 -26.08 3.83 -2.57
C GLU A 6 -25.37 2.71 -1.81
N THR A 7 -24.05 2.65 -1.93
CA THR A 7 -23.22 1.72 -1.17
C THR A 7 -21.91 2.41 -0.77
N GLU A 8 -21.46 2.17 0.46
CA GLU A 8 -20.19 2.66 0.93
C GLU A 8 -19.08 1.66 0.61
N LEU A 9 -18.04 2.12 -0.08
CA LEU A 9 -16.85 1.32 -0.33
C LEU A 9 -15.93 1.33 0.89
N THR A 10 -15.40 0.16 1.24
CA THR A 10 -14.27 0.04 2.16
C THR A 10 -13.02 0.65 1.55
N ASP A 11 -12.02 0.96 2.40
CA ASP A 11 -10.73 1.45 1.93
C ASP A 11 -10.03 0.44 0.99
N VAL A 12 -10.17 -0.87 1.23
CA VAL A 12 -9.62 -1.88 0.31
C VAL A 12 -10.33 -1.85 -1.05
N GLU A 13 -11.64 -1.66 -1.10
CA GLU A 13 -12.38 -1.57 -2.37
C GLU A 13 -12.04 -0.30 -3.14
N ARG A 14 -11.97 0.86 -2.45
CA ARG A 14 -11.46 2.10 -3.04
C ARG A 14 -10.06 1.92 -3.61
N PHE A 15 -9.20 1.20 -2.88
CA PHE A 15 -7.83 0.92 -3.30
C PHE A 15 -7.76 0.05 -4.55
N ARG A 16 -8.59 -0.99 -4.66
CA ARG A 16 -8.72 -1.81 -5.89
C ARG A 16 -9.13 -0.95 -7.07
N ALA A 17 -10.13 -0.07 -6.89
CA ALA A 17 -10.61 0.81 -7.94
C ALA A 17 -9.49 1.75 -8.43
N LEU A 18 -8.74 2.37 -7.52
CA LEU A 18 -7.59 3.22 -7.87
C LEU A 18 -6.50 2.44 -8.61
N ALA A 19 -6.13 1.26 -8.12
CA ALA A 19 -5.11 0.43 -8.75
C ALA A 19 -5.51 -0.06 -10.14
N ALA A 20 -6.79 -0.37 -10.37
CA ALA A 20 -7.30 -0.78 -11.67
C ALA A 20 -7.14 0.31 -12.75
N GLY A 21 -7.16 1.60 -12.34
CA GLY A 21 -6.90 2.73 -13.24
C GLY A 21 -5.43 2.94 -13.58
N VAL A 22 -4.51 2.15 -13.03
CA VAL A 22 -3.07 2.28 -13.27
C VAL A 22 -2.58 1.13 -14.15
N PRO A 23 -2.07 1.42 -15.37
CA PRO A 23 -1.46 0.41 -16.22
C PRO A 23 -0.33 -0.36 -15.50
N GLY A 24 -0.57 -1.67 -15.35
CA GLY A 24 0.31 -2.65 -14.71
C GLY A 24 0.63 -2.40 -13.23
N ALA A 25 -0.28 -1.74 -12.50
CA ALA A 25 -0.38 -1.99 -11.06
C ALA A 25 -1.03 -3.37 -10.84
N ALA A 26 -0.62 -4.05 -9.77
CA ALA A 26 -1.22 -5.30 -9.34
C ALA A 26 -1.48 -5.25 -7.83
N VAL A 27 -2.72 -5.51 -7.44
CA VAL A 27 -3.09 -5.61 -6.02
C VAL A 27 -2.84 -7.03 -5.53
N THR A 28 -2.17 -7.13 -4.38
CA THR A 28 -2.07 -8.37 -3.61
C THR A 28 -2.76 -8.16 -2.27
N GLU A 29 -3.59 -9.11 -1.87
CA GLU A 29 -4.37 -9.02 -0.63
C GLU A 29 -4.10 -10.21 0.27
N ARG A 30 -4.27 -9.99 1.58
CA ARG A 30 -4.33 -11.06 2.57
C ARG A 30 -5.19 -10.64 3.74
N VAL A 31 -5.85 -11.63 4.33
CA VAL A 31 -6.55 -11.50 5.61
C VAL A 31 -5.58 -11.90 6.73
N LEU A 32 -5.49 -11.06 7.76
CA LEU A 32 -4.71 -11.26 8.96
C LEU A 32 -5.64 -11.58 10.13
N THR A 33 -5.23 -12.51 10.99
CA THR A 33 -5.93 -12.82 12.25
C THR A 33 -5.55 -11.80 13.33
N ALA A 34 -5.82 -10.52 13.07
CA ALA A 34 -5.57 -9.42 14.00
C ALA A 34 -6.65 -8.35 13.84
N GLU A 35 -6.84 -7.54 14.89
CA GLU A 35 -7.84 -6.48 14.90
C GLU A 35 -7.45 -5.33 13.96
N PRO A 36 -8.40 -4.73 13.21
CA PRO A 36 -8.11 -3.69 12.22
C PRO A 36 -7.35 -2.50 12.80
N ASP A 37 -7.69 -2.06 14.00
CA ASP A 37 -7.06 -0.89 14.60
C ASP A 37 -5.61 -1.15 15.01
N GLN A 38 -5.28 -2.38 15.44
CA GLN A 38 -3.90 -2.78 15.71
C GLN A 38 -3.06 -2.74 14.43
N VAL A 39 -3.61 -3.27 13.34
CA VAL A 39 -2.94 -3.28 12.02
C VAL A 39 -2.76 -1.85 11.49
N LYS A 40 -3.78 -0.99 11.61
CA LYS A 40 -3.73 0.41 11.20
C LYS A 40 -2.70 1.21 12.00
N ALA A 41 -2.65 1.01 13.32
CA ALA A 41 -1.70 1.69 14.21
C ALA A 41 -0.25 1.32 13.85
N MET A 42 0.02 0.04 13.65
CA MET A 42 1.34 -0.44 13.23
C MET A 42 1.76 0.14 11.87
N LEU A 43 0.81 0.25 10.93
CA LEU A 43 1.08 0.77 9.59
C LEU A 43 1.06 2.30 9.49
N ALA A 44 0.78 3.00 10.58
CA ALA A 44 0.88 4.45 10.66
C ALA A 44 2.35 4.93 10.73
N ASP A 45 3.29 4.04 11.07
CA ASP A 45 4.71 4.32 11.02
C ASP A 45 5.26 4.07 9.60
N LEU A 46 5.76 5.14 8.97
CA LEU A 46 6.33 5.08 7.63
C LEU A 46 7.60 4.21 7.57
N THR A 47 8.32 4.07 8.69
CA THR A 47 9.50 3.21 8.82
C THR A 47 9.10 1.76 8.72
N ILE A 48 8.08 1.35 9.48
CA ILE A 48 7.51 -0.01 9.42
C ILE A 48 6.97 -0.28 8.01
N PHE A 49 6.27 0.70 7.42
CA PHE A 49 5.83 0.60 6.03
C PHE A 49 6.99 0.40 5.04
N ALA A 50 8.11 1.09 5.24
CA ALA A 50 9.30 0.94 4.40
C ALA A 50 9.93 -0.46 4.53
N GLU A 51 9.96 -1.04 5.73
CA GLU A 51 10.48 -2.39 5.97
C GLU A 51 9.63 -3.49 5.31
N ILE A 52 8.32 -3.26 5.25
CA ILE A 52 7.33 -4.15 4.62
C ILE A 52 7.49 -4.18 3.09
N GLN A 53 7.95 -3.08 2.50
CA GLN A 53 8.19 -2.96 1.06
C GLN A 53 9.58 -3.50 0.70
N ALA A 54 9.64 -4.72 0.18
CA ALA A 54 10.87 -5.49 -0.03
C ALA A 54 12.01 -4.77 -0.80
N ASP A 55 11.68 -3.78 -1.64
CA ASP A 55 12.65 -3.05 -2.48
C ASP A 55 13.03 -1.65 -1.96
N LEU A 56 12.44 -1.22 -0.84
CA LEU A 56 12.71 0.07 -0.21
C LEU A 56 13.80 -0.06 0.87
N VAL A 57 14.75 0.88 0.89
CA VAL A 57 15.80 0.98 1.92
C VAL A 57 15.45 2.02 2.96
N SER A 58 14.92 3.16 2.52
CA SER A 58 14.47 4.21 3.42
C SER A 58 13.37 5.05 2.79
N ALA A 59 12.50 5.59 3.64
CA ALA A 59 11.48 6.57 3.29
C ALA A 59 11.59 7.75 4.27
N THR A 60 11.83 8.95 3.76
CA THR A 60 11.92 10.16 4.58
C THR A 60 10.82 11.12 4.17
N VAL A 61 9.99 11.53 5.13
CA VAL A 61 8.99 12.59 4.89
C VAL A 61 9.73 13.91 4.69
N LEU A 62 9.49 14.55 3.54
CA LEU A 62 10.01 15.88 3.23
C LEU A 62 9.00 16.97 3.60
N GLU A 63 7.72 16.71 3.33
CA GLU A 63 6.61 17.64 3.57
C GLU A 63 5.39 16.85 4.05
N ARG A 64 4.61 17.46 4.94
CA ARG A 64 3.32 16.94 5.42
C ARG A 64 2.32 18.07 5.59
N ASP A 65 1.14 17.88 5.03
CA ASP A 65 -0.03 18.75 5.18
C ASP A 65 -1.26 17.85 5.36
N GLY A 66 -1.69 17.67 6.61
CA GLY A 66 -2.68 16.66 6.98
C GLY A 66 -2.25 15.26 6.51
N ASP A 67 -3.12 14.60 5.76
CA ASP A 67 -2.86 13.28 5.16
C ASP A 67 -1.97 13.34 3.92
N ARG A 68 -1.78 14.53 3.34
CA ARG A 68 -0.94 14.70 2.15
C ARG A 68 0.52 14.73 2.57
N VAL A 69 1.33 13.89 1.92
CA VAL A 69 2.76 13.81 2.20
C VAL A 69 3.59 13.86 0.92
N VAL A 70 4.81 14.35 1.07
CA VAL A 70 5.89 14.15 0.10
C VAL A 70 6.99 13.35 0.76
N VAL A 71 7.40 12.27 0.11
CA VAL A 71 8.36 11.29 0.65
C VAL A 71 9.53 11.12 -0.31
N LEU A 72 10.75 11.17 0.22
CA LEU A 72 11.95 10.72 -0.48
C LEU A 72 12.17 9.23 -0.21
N ALA A 73 11.95 8.42 -1.23
CA ALA A 73 12.20 6.99 -1.22
C ALA A 73 13.60 6.69 -1.76
N LYS A 74 14.36 5.83 -1.07
CA LYS A 74 15.61 5.24 -1.56
C LYS A 74 15.43 3.74 -1.72
N GLY A 75 15.76 3.19 -2.88
CA GLY A 75 15.74 1.76 -3.14
C GLY A 75 17.10 1.09 -2.99
N ARG A 76 17.11 -0.25 -2.99
CA ARG A 76 18.32 -1.07 -2.75
C ARG A 76 19.45 -0.90 -3.76
N ARG A 77 19.16 -0.45 -4.98
CA ARG A 77 20.15 -0.20 -6.04
C ARG A 77 20.59 1.27 -6.10
N GLY A 78 20.33 2.05 -5.04
CA GLY A 78 20.68 3.47 -4.96
C GLY A 78 19.72 4.41 -5.68
N GLN A 79 18.68 3.88 -6.33
CA GLN A 79 17.65 4.70 -6.96
C GLN A 79 16.90 5.55 -5.93
N ARG A 80 16.59 6.79 -6.30
CA ARG A 80 15.84 7.72 -5.45
C ARG A 80 14.60 8.20 -6.19
N ALA A 81 13.48 8.27 -5.48
CA ALA A 81 12.23 8.79 -6.02
C ALA A 81 11.59 9.75 -5.02
N ARG A 82 11.20 10.95 -5.50
CA ARG A 82 10.30 11.83 -4.77
C ARG A 82 8.87 11.39 -5.08
N LEU A 83 8.17 10.92 -4.06
CA LEU A 83 6.80 10.42 -4.15
C LEU A 83 5.87 11.40 -3.46
N THR A 84 4.66 11.54 -4.00
CA THR A 84 3.62 12.40 -3.43
C THR A 84 2.31 11.64 -3.37
N GLY A 85 1.53 11.89 -2.33
CA GLY A 85 0.18 11.38 -2.24
C GLY A 85 -0.34 11.41 -0.82
N GLN A 86 -1.09 10.39 -0.42
CA GLN A 86 -1.76 10.33 0.88
C GLN A 86 -1.16 9.25 1.77
N PHE A 87 -0.99 9.58 3.05
CA PHE A 87 -0.53 8.66 4.07
C PHE A 87 -1.24 8.95 5.39
N ARG A 88 -2.05 7.98 5.84
CA ARG A 88 -2.78 8.00 7.11
C ARG A 88 -2.86 6.57 7.67
N PRO A 89 -3.23 6.37 8.94
CA PRO A 89 -3.38 5.03 9.50
C PRO A 89 -4.28 4.14 8.62
N GLY A 90 -3.75 3.00 8.18
CA GLY A 90 -4.47 2.07 7.29
C GLY A 90 -4.54 2.43 5.81
N TRP A 91 -3.98 3.56 5.38
CA TRP A 91 -4.01 3.97 3.97
C TRP A 91 -2.71 4.64 3.54
N CYS A 92 -2.16 4.17 2.44
CA CYS A 92 -1.04 4.78 1.76
C CYS A 92 -1.29 4.74 0.25
N TRP A 93 -1.16 5.88 -0.41
CA TRP A 93 -1.12 5.96 -1.85
C TRP A 93 -0.08 6.99 -2.26
N LEU A 94 1.10 6.53 -2.64
CA LEU A 94 2.25 7.35 -2.99
C LEU A 94 2.64 7.08 -4.44
N GLN A 95 2.82 8.15 -5.21
CA GLN A 95 3.19 8.01 -6.62
C GLN A 95 4.22 9.05 -7.06
N SER A 96 4.97 8.69 -8.10
CA SER A 96 5.74 9.58 -8.95
C SER A 96 5.40 9.26 -10.41
N ARG A 97 6.09 9.90 -11.36
CA ARG A 97 5.96 9.58 -12.77
C ARG A 97 6.32 8.12 -13.12
N PHE A 98 7.13 7.44 -12.29
CA PHE A 98 7.67 6.10 -12.57
C PHE A 98 7.31 5.03 -11.54
N LEU A 99 6.81 5.39 -10.38
CA LEU A 99 6.62 4.46 -9.27
C LEU A 99 5.29 4.72 -8.59
N ILE A 100 4.56 3.66 -8.25
CA ILE A 100 3.47 3.70 -7.29
C ILE A 100 3.77 2.72 -6.17
N ILE A 101 3.51 3.17 -4.96
CA ILE A 101 3.47 2.36 -3.76
C ILE A 101 2.13 2.63 -3.10
N GLY A 102 1.40 1.58 -2.73
CA GLY A 102 0.15 1.77 -2.03
C GLY A 102 -0.20 0.62 -1.12
N MET A 103 -1.08 0.93 -0.16
CA MET A 103 -1.61 0.01 0.80
C MET A 103 -2.99 0.50 1.28
N ALA A 104 -3.87 -0.44 1.58
CA ALA A 104 -5.12 -0.18 2.25
C ALA A 104 -5.44 -1.29 3.26
N VAL A 105 -6.13 -0.92 4.33
CA VAL A 105 -6.52 -1.81 5.43
C VAL A 105 -8.02 -1.67 5.66
N ALA A 106 -8.74 -2.78 5.72
CA ALA A 106 -10.16 -2.83 6.04
C ALA A 106 -10.48 -4.01 6.96
N ALA A 107 -11.58 -3.93 7.70
CA ALA A 107 -12.12 -5.08 8.42
C ALA A 107 -12.59 -6.15 7.42
N GLU A 108 -12.34 -7.43 7.73
CA GLU A 108 -12.79 -8.54 6.90
C GLU A 108 -14.16 -9.06 7.35
N PRO A 109 -15.12 -9.27 6.43
CA PRO A 109 -16.36 -9.97 6.76
C PRO A 109 -16.06 -11.39 7.29
N GLY A 110 -16.51 -11.69 8.51
CA GLY A 110 -16.19 -12.96 9.18
C GLY A 110 -14.98 -12.92 10.12
N GLY A 111 -14.36 -11.75 10.29
CA GLY A 111 -13.35 -11.48 11.32
C GLY A 111 -11.93 -11.31 10.78
N GLY A 112 -11.12 -10.55 11.52
CA GLY A 112 -9.76 -10.19 11.14
C GLY A 112 -9.68 -8.97 10.24
N THR A 113 -8.52 -8.81 9.60
CA THR A 113 -8.17 -7.59 8.86
C THR A 113 -7.68 -7.91 7.47
N ARG A 114 -8.34 -7.37 6.45
CA ARG A 114 -7.86 -7.40 5.07
C ARG A 114 -6.86 -6.29 4.82
N VAL A 115 -5.67 -6.68 4.37
CA VAL A 115 -4.62 -5.76 3.92
C VAL A 115 -4.42 -5.96 2.42
N ALA A 116 -4.49 -4.86 1.68
CA ALA A 116 -4.18 -4.81 0.26
C ALA A 116 -2.90 -4.00 0.05
N LEU A 117 -2.03 -4.47 -0.82
CA LEU A 117 -0.79 -3.81 -1.22
C LEU A 117 -0.72 -3.69 -2.74
N THR A 118 -0.15 -2.59 -3.22
CA THR A 118 0.22 -2.44 -4.63
C THR A 118 1.64 -1.88 -4.71
N GLY A 119 2.38 -2.41 -5.67
CA GLY A 119 3.67 -1.90 -6.08
C GLY A 119 3.78 -2.01 -7.59
N GLY A 120 4.26 -0.96 -8.25
CA GLY A 120 4.37 -0.97 -9.70
C GLY A 120 5.30 0.11 -10.23
N ILE A 121 6.07 -0.25 -11.26
CA ILE A 121 6.94 0.69 -11.98
C ILE A 121 6.25 1.08 -13.29
N ARG A 122 5.88 2.36 -13.43
CA ARG A 122 5.38 2.92 -14.69
C ARG A 122 6.56 3.09 -15.66
N VAL A 123 6.51 2.40 -16.80
CA VAL A 123 7.49 2.55 -17.88
C VAL A 123 6.81 3.32 -19.03
N PRO A 124 7.34 4.47 -19.47
CA PRO A 124 6.81 5.16 -20.65
C PRO A 124 6.79 4.22 -21.86
N GLY A 125 5.64 4.07 -22.53
CA GLY A 125 5.49 3.27 -23.75
C GLY A 125 5.41 1.75 -23.58
N ARG A 126 5.42 1.21 -22.35
CA ARG A 126 5.21 -0.23 -22.09
C ARG A 126 4.29 -0.44 -20.88
N ALA A 127 3.47 -1.49 -20.92
CA ALA A 127 2.72 -1.93 -19.74
C ALA A 127 3.72 -2.20 -18.59
N ALA A 128 3.42 -1.66 -17.41
CA ALA A 128 4.35 -1.63 -16.28
C ALA A 128 4.94 -3.01 -15.96
N ILE A 129 6.20 -3.01 -15.53
CA ILE A 129 6.83 -4.21 -14.98
C ILE A 129 6.28 -4.35 -13.57
N VAL A 130 5.26 -5.19 -13.40
CA VAL A 130 4.99 -5.81 -12.10
C VAL A 130 6.20 -6.71 -11.86
N PRO A 131 7.09 -6.43 -10.89
CA PRO A 131 8.07 -7.43 -10.54
C PRO A 131 7.26 -8.64 -10.11
N ILE A 132 7.41 -9.77 -10.81
CA ILE A 132 6.84 -11.06 -10.42
C ILE A 132 7.22 -11.39 -8.95
N ARG A 133 8.29 -10.77 -8.44
CA ARG A 133 8.70 -10.75 -7.03
C ARG A 133 7.75 -10.01 -6.08
N VAL A 134 6.93 -9.04 -6.49
CA VAL A 134 5.97 -8.33 -5.61
C VAL A 134 4.93 -9.29 -5.05
N ARG A 135 4.42 -10.27 -5.81
CA ARG A 135 3.45 -11.25 -5.29
C ARG A 135 4.08 -12.21 -4.27
N GLN A 136 5.29 -12.70 -4.56
CA GLN A 136 6.01 -13.61 -3.65
C GLN A 136 6.58 -12.89 -2.41
N GLU A 137 7.06 -11.66 -2.56
CA GLU A 137 7.54 -10.85 -1.45
C GLU A 137 6.38 -10.29 -0.61
N SER A 138 5.23 -9.92 -1.19
CA SER A 138 4.04 -9.55 -0.42
C SER A 138 3.57 -10.72 0.46
N ALA A 139 3.64 -11.96 -0.03
CA ALA A 139 3.30 -13.15 0.76
C ALA A 139 4.24 -13.35 1.96
N LYS A 140 5.55 -13.11 1.79
CA LYS A 140 6.55 -13.17 2.87
C LYS A 140 6.40 -12.02 3.86
N THR A 141 6.14 -10.82 3.37
CA THR A 141 5.86 -9.62 4.18
C THR A 141 4.66 -9.87 5.08
N LEU A 142 3.58 -10.44 4.55
CA LEU A 142 2.39 -10.77 5.33
C LEU A 142 2.63 -11.92 6.33
N GLN A 143 3.51 -12.89 6.01
CA GLN A 143 3.99 -13.89 6.98
C GLN A 143 4.87 -13.32 8.10
N ARG A 144 5.55 -12.20 7.84
CA ARG A 144 6.37 -11.49 8.85
C ARG A 144 5.49 -10.68 9.78
N LEU A 145 4.48 -10.02 9.21
CA LEU A 145 3.44 -9.30 9.95
C LEU A 145 2.66 -10.22 10.88
N GLU A 146 2.23 -11.38 10.38
CA GLU A 146 1.55 -12.40 11.19
C GLU A 146 2.41 -12.92 12.35
N ARG A 147 3.73 -12.97 12.18
CA ARG A 147 4.66 -13.35 13.27
C ARG A 147 4.82 -12.26 14.32
N LEU A 148 4.92 -10.99 13.90
CA LEU A 148 5.05 -9.86 14.82
C LEU A 148 3.78 -9.62 15.64
N LEU A 149 2.61 -9.96 15.10
CA LEU A 149 1.32 -9.84 15.80
C LEU A 149 1.05 -10.98 16.80
N ARG A 150 1.82 -12.08 16.74
CA ARG A 150 1.70 -13.23 17.66
C ARG A 150 2.74 -13.23 18.79
N ALA A 151 3.72 -12.34 18.73
CA ALA A 151 4.77 -12.16 19.76
C ALA A 151 4.36 -11.05 20.72
#